data_AF-A0AAW0C6E9-F1
#
_entry.id   AF-A0AAW0C6E9-F1
#
_cell.length_a   1.000
_cell.length_b   1.000
_cell.length_c   1.000
_cell.angle_alpha   90.00
_cell.angle_beta   90.00
_cell.angle_gamma   90.00
#
_symmetry.space_group_name_H-M   'P 1'
#
loop_
_entity.id
_entity.type
_entity.pdbx_description
1 polymer ?
#
loop_
_entity_poly.entity_id
_entity_poly.type
_entity_poly.pdbx_seq_one_letter_code
_entity_poly.pdbx_strand_id
1 'polypeptide(L)'
;MKVLRTWVTGHDAGQKGSNSRAVPDLEHNGIGTYDDTILDQIDQLMVDAHARGIKLLIGMHDKNSLQAGDVYGQKYGDRNFYTDSNAINNFNQRITHILNGHKNKLLGNTPWSELGGYIFGYESQNEPMIFDQDFYKAHLSWVCSTSQQIRNNVGDRNQLIFTGGGSAAASVQSFFFSSSCPAVDVVAIHDYNDDYDSFMTNAVNQAKAAGKKLIVEEWGSLVGSGRTANLNSNIQKINNYKVPWLYWELISNPDPHQGEDYEIQVNGADWSTLSTGSKQTASLTGAPFDFSASLAL
;
A
#
# COMPACT_ATOMS: atom_id res chain seq x y z
N MET A 1 0.47 -11.07 11.70
CA MET A 1 0.47 -9.77 11.00
C MET A 1 1.46 -8.85 11.71
N LYS A 2 2.35 -8.20 10.96
CA LYS A 2 3.32 -7.20 11.48
C LYS A 2 3.11 -5.82 10.86
N VAL A 3 2.51 -5.78 9.67
CA VAL A 3 2.15 -4.58 8.94
C VAL A 3 0.68 -4.68 8.57
N LEU A 4 -0.04 -3.57 8.69
CA LEU A 4 -1.39 -3.38 8.15
C LEU A 4 -1.31 -2.24 7.13
N ARG A 5 -1.76 -2.50 5.89
CA ARG A 5 -1.75 -1.52 4.80
C ARG A 5 -3.11 -0.82 4.70
N THR A 6 -3.11 0.50 4.47
CA THR A 6 -4.32 1.34 4.39
C THR A 6 -4.04 2.61 3.58
N TRP A 7 -5.07 3.41 3.28
CA TRP A 7 -4.97 4.63 2.46
C TRP A 7 -5.63 5.81 3.15
N VAL A 8 -5.18 7.01 2.81
CA VAL A 8 -5.87 8.27 3.12
C VAL A 8 -6.96 8.52 2.08
N THR A 9 -8.10 7.84 2.24
CA THR A 9 -9.27 7.97 1.37
C THR A 9 -10.58 7.95 2.16
N GLY A 10 -11.58 8.64 1.62
CA GLY A 10 -12.95 8.58 2.13
C GLY A 10 -13.62 7.24 1.81
N HIS A 11 -14.66 6.89 2.56
CA HIS A 11 -15.51 5.73 2.27
C HIS A 11 -16.93 5.92 2.80
N ASP A 12 -17.88 5.23 2.17
CA ASP A 12 -19.29 5.21 2.59
C ASP A 12 -19.50 4.35 3.86
N ALA A 13 -20.61 4.56 4.54
CA ALA A 13 -20.97 3.71 5.68
C ALA A 13 -21.26 2.27 5.23
N GLY A 14 -20.91 1.29 6.06
CA GLY A 14 -21.29 -0.10 5.84
C GLY A 14 -20.50 -0.82 4.75
N GLN A 15 -19.32 -0.31 4.39
CA GLN A 15 -18.45 -0.93 3.38
C GLN A 15 -18.26 -2.43 3.68
N LYS A 16 -18.51 -3.24 2.66
CA LYS A 16 -18.46 -4.71 2.71
C LYS A 16 -19.25 -5.34 3.86
N GLY A 17 -20.37 -4.75 4.26
CA GLY A 17 -21.23 -5.28 5.33
C GLY A 17 -20.67 -5.06 6.74
N SER A 18 -19.66 -4.20 6.88
CA SER A 18 -19.14 -3.78 8.18
C SER A 18 -20.07 -2.79 8.89
N ASN A 19 -19.76 -2.44 10.14
CA ASN A 19 -20.42 -1.34 10.85
C ASN A 19 -19.62 -0.02 10.70
N SER A 20 -18.83 0.13 9.63
CA SER A 20 -18.07 1.35 9.39
C SER A 20 -19.00 2.54 9.23
N ARG A 21 -18.57 3.69 9.74
CA ARG A 21 -19.25 4.97 9.52
C ARG A 21 -18.67 5.61 8.28
N ALA A 22 -19.51 6.34 7.55
CA ALA A 22 -19.01 7.14 6.44
C ALA A 22 -17.98 8.14 6.94
N VAL A 23 -16.91 8.30 6.17
CA VAL A 23 -15.87 9.31 6.38
C VAL A 23 -15.57 9.97 5.04
N PRO A 24 -15.57 11.30 4.96
CA PRO A 24 -15.24 11.98 3.71
C PRO A 24 -13.75 11.80 3.36
N ASP A 25 -13.41 11.98 2.08
CA ASP A 25 -12.01 12.13 1.68
C ASP A 25 -11.40 13.39 2.30
N LEU A 26 -10.09 13.37 2.54
CA LEU A 26 -9.32 14.49 3.11
C LEU A 26 -9.59 15.84 2.42
N GLU A 27 -9.84 15.88 1.10
CA GLU A 27 -10.04 17.13 0.34
C GLU A 27 -11.43 17.21 -0.30
N HIS A 28 -12.44 16.55 0.30
CA HIS A 28 -13.81 16.54 -0.24
C HIS A 28 -14.43 17.94 -0.43
N ASN A 29 -14.00 18.91 0.39
CA ASN A 29 -14.44 20.31 0.32
C ASN A 29 -13.67 21.15 -0.74
N GLY A 30 -12.76 20.55 -1.48
CA GLY A 30 -11.93 21.21 -2.48
C GLY A 30 -10.43 21.01 -2.22
N ILE A 31 -9.67 20.90 -3.30
CA ILE A 31 -8.20 20.77 -3.26
C ILE A 31 -7.58 21.90 -2.44
N GLY A 32 -6.73 21.55 -1.47
CA GLY A 32 -6.11 22.44 -0.50
C GLY A 32 -6.98 22.79 0.71
N THR A 33 -8.21 22.26 0.81
CA THR A 33 -9.11 22.43 1.96
C THR A 33 -9.24 21.10 2.69
N TYR A 34 -8.40 20.93 3.71
CA TYR A 34 -8.25 19.66 4.41
C TYR A 34 -9.30 19.45 5.51
N ASP A 35 -9.96 18.29 5.47
CA ASP A 35 -10.78 17.72 6.53
C ASP A 35 -10.04 16.52 7.14
N ASP A 36 -9.40 16.75 8.27
CA ASP A 36 -8.54 15.75 8.94
C ASP A 36 -9.32 14.59 9.56
N THR A 37 -10.65 14.50 9.40
CA THR A 37 -11.45 13.42 10.01
C THR A 37 -10.95 12.01 9.66
N ILE A 38 -10.49 11.79 8.42
CA ILE A 38 -9.86 10.51 8.05
C ILE A 38 -8.48 10.32 8.68
N LEU A 39 -7.69 11.39 8.82
CA LEU A 39 -6.37 11.33 9.46
C LEU A 39 -6.50 11.05 10.96
N ASP A 40 -7.44 11.69 11.66
CA ASP A 40 -7.76 11.43 13.06
C ASP A 40 -8.23 9.96 13.28
N GLN A 41 -8.87 9.32 12.29
CA GLN A 41 -9.21 7.89 12.35
C GLN A 41 -7.99 6.99 12.14
N ILE A 42 -7.10 7.35 11.21
CA ILE A 42 -5.84 6.61 10.99
C ILE A 42 -4.92 6.78 12.21
N ASP A 43 -4.90 7.94 12.88
CA ASP A 43 -4.21 8.14 14.14
C ASP A 43 -4.64 7.15 15.22
N GLN A 44 -5.96 6.96 15.37
CA GLN A 44 -6.49 5.97 16.31
C GLN A 44 -6.07 4.55 15.89
N LEU A 45 -6.14 4.24 14.59
CA LEU A 45 -5.67 2.96 14.05
C LEU A 45 -4.18 2.73 14.31
N MET A 46 -3.34 3.76 14.22
CA MET A 46 -1.90 3.67 14.54
C MET A 46 -1.68 3.24 15.98
N VAL A 47 -2.36 3.89 16.93
CA VAL A 47 -2.25 3.56 18.36
C VAL A 47 -2.72 2.13 18.63
N ASP A 48 -3.85 1.74 18.05
CA ASP A 48 -4.40 0.40 18.20
C ASP A 48 -3.51 -0.69 17.58
N ALA A 49 -2.96 -0.44 16.39
CA ALA A 49 -2.04 -1.34 15.72
C ALA A 49 -0.73 -1.49 16.51
N HIS A 50 -0.14 -0.38 16.96
CA HIS A 50 1.11 -0.39 17.71
C HIS A 50 1.00 -1.14 19.04
N ALA A 51 -0.12 -0.98 19.76
CA ALA A 51 -0.41 -1.75 20.97
C ALA A 51 -0.46 -3.27 20.74
N ARG A 52 -0.63 -3.71 19.49
CA ARG A 52 -0.64 -5.12 19.06
C ARG A 52 0.67 -5.53 18.36
N GLY A 53 1.67 -4.66 18.36
CA GLY A 53 2.95 -4.86 17.70
C GLY A 53 2.87 -4.86 16.17
N ILE A 54 1.97 -4.04 15.62
CA ILE A 54 1.71 -3.87 14.20
C ILE A 54 2.00 -2.42 13.82
N LYS A 55 2.61 -2.22 12.65
CA LYS A 55 2.87 -0.88 12.08
C LYS A 55 2.02 -0.66 10.83
N LEU A 56 1.79 0.60 10.48
CA LEU A 56 0.98 0.93 9.30
C LEU A 56 1.84 1.18 8.05
N LEU A 57 1.39 0.67 6.91
CA LEU A 57 1.82 1.11 5.58
C LEU A 57 0.70 1.96 4.99
N ILE A 58 1.00 3.20 4.61
CA ILE A 58 -0.05 4.18 4.30
C ILE A 58 0.11 4.76 2.90
N GLY A 59 -0.90 4.57 2.06
CA GLY A 59 -1.03 5.26 0.78
C GLY A 59 -1.56 6.66 0.93
N MET A 60 -0.89 7.62 0.28
CA MET A 60 -1.29 9.03 0.28
C MET A 60 -2.60 9.26 -0.48
N HIS A 61 -2.98 8.31 -1.33
CA HIS A 61 -4.16 8.32 -2.20
C HIS A 61 -4.43 6.94 -2.80
N ASP A 62 -5.50 6.82 -3.59
CA ASP A 62 -5.94 5.57 -4.22
C ASP A 62 -6.37 5.78 -5.67
N LYS A 63 -5.94 4.90 -6.56
CA LYS A 63 -6.30 4.96 -7.98
C LYS A 63 -7.79 4.72 -8.23
N ASN A 64 -8.45 3.90 -7.42
CA ASN A 64 -9.89 3.65 -7.55
C ASN A 64 -10.70 4.90 -7.20
N SER A 65 -10.33 5.60 -6.14
CA SER A 65 -10.90 6.90 -5.76
C SER A 65 -10.75 7.95 -6.87
N LEU A 66 -9.57 8.02 -7.50
CA LEU A 66 -9.34 8.89 -8.65
C LEU A 66 -10.26 8.54 -9.83
N GLN A 67 -10.39 7.24 -10.14
CA GLN A 67 -11.24 6.76 -11.23
C GLN A 67 -12.73 7.00 -10.96
N ALA A 68 -13.16 6.86 -9.71
CA ALA A 68 -14.52 7.12 -9.25
C ALA A 68 -14.89 8.61 -9.28
N GLY A 69 -13.94 9.48 -9.60
CA GLY A 69 -14.17 10.92 -9.71
C GLY A 69 -14.15 11.62 -8.37
N ASP A 70 -13.12 11.36 -7.55
CA ASP A 70 -12.80 12.25 -6.43
C ASP A 70 -12.47 13.68 -6.89
N VAL A 71 -12.12 14.57 -5.96
CA VAL A 71 -11.86 15.99 -6.25
C VAL A 71 -10.75 16.21 -7.31
N TYR A 72 -9.76 15.32 -7.37
CA TYR A 72 -8.71 15.38 -8.38
C TYR A 72 -9.20 14.85 -9.73
N GLY A 73 -9.93 13.72 -9.72
CA GLY A 73 -10.56 13.14 -10.89
C GLY A 73 -11.53 14.11 -11.56
N GLN A 74 -12.33 14.83 -10.78
CA GLN A 74 -13.27 15.86 -11.28
C GLN A 74 -12.55 17.08 -11.86
N LYS A 75 -11.49 17.57 -11.20
CA LYS A 75 -10.82 18.81 -11.62
C LYS A 75 -9.88 18.62 -12.81
N TYR A 76 -9.10 17.54 -12.81
CA TYR A 76 -8.04 17.31 -13.78
C TYR A 76 -8.39 16.20 -14.78
N GLY A 77 -9.15 15.20 -14.35
CA GLY A 77 -9.31 13.94 -15.06
C GLY A 77 -8.17 12.96 -14.75
N ASP A 78 -8.44 11.69 -15.02
CA ASP A 78 -7.60 10.55 -14.63
C ASP A 78 -6.14 10.67 -15.09
N ARG A 79 -5.90 10.83 -16.40
CA ARG A 79 -4.54 10.91 -16.95
C ARG A 79 -3.83 12.22 -16.57
N ASN A 80 -4.55 13.34 -16.55
CA ASN A 80 -3.95 14.65 -16.27
C ASN A 80 -3.54 14.78 -14.80
N PHE A 81 -4.13 14.00 -13.88
CA PHE A 81 -3.63 13.92 -12.50
C PHE A 81 -2.13 13.59 -12.45
N TYR A 82 -1.66 12.74 -13.38
CA TYR A 82 -0.27 12.29 -13.46
C TYR A 82 0.66 13.19 -14.27
N THR A 83 0.12 14.10 -15.10
CA THR A 83 0.91 14.85 -16.09
C THR A 83 0.77 16.37 -15.99
N ASP A 84 -0.35 16.87 -15.44
CA ASP A 84 -0.57 18.29 -15.24
C ASP A 84 0.23 18.79 -14.03
N SER A 85 1.04 19.83 -14.25
CA SER A 85 1.90 20.39 -13.20
C SER A 85 1.13 20.93 -11.99
N ASN A 86 -0.10 21.43 -12.17
CA ASN A 86 -0.93 21.91 -11.06
C ASN A 86 -1.52 20.73 -10.27
N ALA A 87 -1.91 19.65 -10.95
CA ALA A 87 -2.37 18.44 -10.28
C ALA A 87 -1.25 17.86 -9.40
N ILE A 88 -0.05 17.72 -9.96
CA ILE A 88 1.14 17.25 -9.25
C ILE A 88 1.47 18.16 -8.07
N ASN A 89 1.48 19.49 -8.27
CA ASN A 89 1.77 20.43 -7.18
C ASN A 89 0.73 20.33 -6.05
N ASN A 90 -0.56 20.25 -6.38
CA ASN A 90 -1.61 20.13 -5.39
C ASN A 90 -1.51 18.81 -4.62
N PHE A 91 -1.23 17.71 -5.31
CA PHE A 91 -1.00 16.43 -4.66
C PHE A 91 0.23 16.46 -3.74
N ASN A 92 1.30 17.15 -4.13
CA ASN A 92 2.47 17.37 -3.28
C ASN A 92 2.14 18.21 -2.01
N GLN A 93 1.20 19.15 -2.10
CA GLN A 93 0.70 19.87 -0.92
C GLN A 93 -0.12 18.94 -0.01
N ARG A 94 -0.99 18.08 -0.57
CA ARG A 94 -1.70 17.04 0.19
C ARG A 94 -0.71 16.14 0.97
N ILE A 95 0.34 15.66 0.31
CA ILE A 95 1.40 14.84 0.96
C ILE A 95 2.07 15.60 2.10
N THR A 96 2.40 16.88 1.87
CA THR A 96 3.03 17.73 2.91
C THR A 96 2.10 17.93 4.10
N HIS A 97 0.81 18.14 3.84
CA HIS A 97 -0.19 18.25 4.88
C HIS A 97 -0.31 16.95 5.69
N ILE A 98 -0.49 15.80 5.04
CA ILE A 98 -0.59 14.50 5.72
C ILE A 98 0.63 14.23 6.61
N LEU A 99 1.84 14.48 6.09
CA LEU A 99 3.07 14.07 6.77
C LEU A 99 3.53 15.05 7.85
N ASN A 100 3.27 16.36 7.70
CA ASN A 100 3.82 17.41 8.56
C ASN A 100 2.81 18.50 8.99
N GLY A 101 1.73 18.72 8.22
CA GLY A 101 0.68 19.67 8.59
C GLY A 101 -0.27 19.12 9.65
N HIS A 102 -0.72 17.89 9.45
CA HIS A 102 -1.47 17.10 10.40
C HIS A 102 -0.56 16.61 11.54
N LYS A 103 -1.09 16.62 12.76
CA LYS A 103 -0.36 16.24 13.97
C LYS A 103 -1.20 15.30 14.79
N ASN A 104 -0.63 14.14 15.11
CA ASN A 104 -1.34 13.12 15.85
C ASN A 104 -1.50 13.54 17.32
N LYS A 105 -2.73 13.91 17.69
CA LYS A 105 -3.07 14.41 19.04
C LYS A 105 -2.94 13.33 20.11
N LEU A 106 -3.11 12.06 19.74
CA LEU A 106 -2.98 10.91 20.66
C LEU A 106 -1.51 10.61 20.98
N LEU A 107 -0.58 11.07 20.12
CA LEU A 107 0.86 10.88 20.24
C LEU A 107 1.60 12.20 20.47
N GLY A 108 1.02 13.08 21.29
CA GLY A 108 1.69 14.30 21.73
C GLY A 108 1.78 15.42 20.68
N ASN A 109 0.89 15.42 19.68
CA ASN A 109 0.95 16.31 18.51
C ASN A 109 2.22 16.10 17.67
N THR A 110 2.65 14.84 17.53
CA THR A 110 3.80 14.48 16.69
C THR A 110 3.33 14.33 15.22
N PRO A 111 4.05 14.93 14.25
CA PRO A 111 3.73 14.73 12.83
C PRO A 111 4.01 13.29 12.40
N TRP A 112 3.29 12.78 11.41
CA TRP A 112 3.45 11.40 10.94
C TRP A 112 4.89 11.11 10.47
N SER A 113 5.56 12.11 9.88
CA SER A 113 6.97 12.03 9.48
C SER A 113 7.93 11.63 10.60
N GLU A 114 7.56 11.81 11.86
CA GLU A 114 8.36 11.48 13.05
C GLU A 114 7.84 10.23 13.79
N LEU A 115 6.76 9.60 13.33
CA LEU A 115 6.12 8.45 13.96
C LEU A 115 6.71 7.10 13.51
N GLY A 116 8.04 7.03 13.40
CA GLY A 116 8.78 5.85 12.95
C GLY A 116 8.52 4.59 13.78
N GLY A 117 8.05 4.69 15.03
CA GLY A 117 7.62 3.52 15.82
C GLY A 117 6.27 2.93 15.40
N TYR A 118 5.41 3.72 14.78
CA TYR A 118 4.02 3.38 14.43
C TYR A 118 3.86 3.09 12.94
N ILE A 119 4.68 3.71 12.10
CA ILE A 119 4.55 3.68 10.65
C ILE A 119 5.71 2.88 10.04
N PHE A 120 5.36 1.84 9.30
CA PHE A 120 6.29 1.00 8.54
C PHE A 120 6.78 1.73 7.29
N GLY A 121 5.89 2.46 6.64
CA GLY A 121 6.22 3.24 5.47
C GLY A 121 5.02 3.88 4.81
N TYR A 122 5.30 4.45 3.64
CA TYR A 122 4.36 5.23 2.84
C TYR A 122 4.45 4.85 1.37
N GLU A 123 3.39 5.08 0.63
CA GLU A 123 3.36 4.91 -0.82
C GLU A 123 2.72 6.12 -1.50
N SER A 124 3.12 6.35 -2.74
CA SER A 124 2.65 7.50 -3.53
C SER A 124 1.14 7.44 -3.76
N GLN A 125 0.62 6.26 -4.11
CA GLN A 125 -0.79 5.99 -4.37
C GLN A 125 -0.95 4.46 -4.39
N ASN A 126 -2.12 3.94 -3.99
CA ASN A 126 -2.49 2.58 -4.31
C ASN A 126 -2.67 2.41 -5.84
N GLU A 127 -1.96 1.46 -6.44
CA GLU A 127 -2.10 1.04 -7.85
C GLU A 127 -2.02 2.17 -8.90
N PRO A 128 -0.97 3.01 -8.90
CA PRO A 128 -0.88 4.14 -9.81
C PRO A 128 -0.99 3.70 -11.27
N MET A 129 -1.95 4.30 -11.99
CA MET A 129 -2.23 4.06 -13.42
C MET A 129 -2.54 2.60 -13.81
N ILE A 130 -3.01 1.76 -12.88
CA ILE A 130 -3.23 0.31 -13.10
C ILE A 130 -4.14 -0.04 -14.30
N PHE A 131 -5.11 0.82 -14.60
CA PHE A 131 -6.09 0.60 -15.68
C PHE A 131 -5.55 0.90 -17.09
N ASP A 132 -4.32 1.40 -17.20
CA ASP A 132 -3.66 1.68 -18.48
C ASP A 132 -2.15 1.39 -18.38
N GLN A 133 -1.79 0.16 -18.74
CA GLN A 133 -0.43 -0.34 -18.59
C GLN A 133 0.60 0.35 -19.49
N ASP A 134 0.18 0.82 -20.67
CA ASP A 134 1.06 1.57 -21.56
C ASP A 134 1.31 2.97 -21.01
N PHE A 135 0.27 3.63 -20.51
CA PHE A 135 0.40 4.91 -19.83
C PHE A 135 1.26 4.79 -18.57
N TYR A 136 1.04 3.76 -17.74
CA TYR A 136 1.85 3.48 -16.56
C TYR A 136 3.34 3.38 -16.89
N LYS A 137 3.70 2.53 -17.87
CA LYS A 137 5.10 2.33 -18.30
C LYS A 137 5.72 3.61 -18.87
N ALA A 138 4.94 4.47 -19.50
CA ALA A 138 5.40 5.76 -20.02
C ALA A 138 5.59 6.83 -18.94
N HIS A 139 4.97 6.69 -17.75
CA HIS A 139 4.93 7.73 -16.71
C HIS A 139 5.44 7.26 -15.34
N LEU A 140 6.33 6.25 -15.30
CA LEU A 140 6.95 5.75 -14.07
C LEU A 140 7.69 6.83 -13.26
N SER A 141 8.14 7.90 -13.92
CA SER A 141 8.78 9.06 -13.26
C SER A 141 7.86 9.78 -12.28
N TRP A 142 6.53 9.71 -12.48
CA TRP A 142 5.57 10.27 -11.54
C TRP A 142 5.69 9.58 -10.17
N VAL A 143 5.69 8.24 -10.14
CA VAL A 143 5.85 7.46 -8.89
C VAL A 143 7.14 7.84 -8.17
N CYS A 144 8.26 7.94 -8.91
CA CYS A 144 9.55 8.30 -8.32
C CYS A 144 9.60 9.74 -7.81
N SER A 145 8.96 10.68 -8.51
CA SER A 145 8.90 12.10 -8.11
C SER A 145 8.02 12.30 -6.89
N THR A 146 6.86 11.62 -6.83
CA THR A 146 5.98 11.62 -5.67
C THR A 146 6.63 10.93 -4.48
N SER A 147 7.35 9.83 -4.69
CA SER A 147 8.17 9.18 -3.66
C SER A 147 9.24 10.12 -3.12
N GLN A 148 9.87 10.94 -3.98
CA GLN A 148 10.81 11.96 -3.55
C GLN A 148 10.12 13.04 -2.71
N GLN A 149 8.90 13.43 -3.04
CA GLN A 149 8.12 14.36 -2.23
C GLN A 149 7.83 13.81 -0.83
N ILE A 150 7.46 12.52 -0.73
CA ILE A 150 7.32 11.84 0.57
C ILE A 150 8.66 11.86 1.32
N ARG A 151 9.77 11.48 0.67
CA ARG A 151 11.10 11.46 1.29
C ARG A 151 11.54 12.84 1.79
N ASN A 152 11.23 13.91 1.07
CA ASN A 152 11.53 15.27 1.49
C ASN A 152 10.81 15.67 2.79
N ASN A 153 9.69 15.02 3.09
CA ASN A 153 8.91 15.23 4.31
C ASN A 153 9.29 14.28 5.45
N VAL A 154 9.99 13.17 5.18
CA VAL A 154 10.28 12.09 6.13
C VAL A 154 11.79 11.85 6.26
N GLY A 155 12.37 12.37 7.33
CA GLY A 155 13.81 12.24 7.61
C GLY A 155 14.25 10.83 8.05
N ASP A 156 13.34 10.08 8.69
CA ASP A 156 13.63 8.72 9.15
C ASP A 156 13.68 7.73 7.98
N ARG A 157 14.84 7.09 7.79
CA ARG A 157 15.06 6.08 6.74
C ARG A 157 14.44 4.72 7.05
N ASN A 158 14.01 4.49 8.29
CA ASN A 158 13.31 3.26 8.67
C ASN A 158 11.81 3.32 8.34
N GLN A 159 11.25 4.51 8.15
CA GLN A 159 9.98 4.71 7.46
C GLN A 159 10.22 4.61 5.94
N LEU A 160 9.88 3.46 5.39
CA LEU A 160 10.20 3.07 4.01
C LEU A 160 9.23 3.74 3.01
N ILE A 161 9.69 3.95 1.78
CA ILE A 161 8.85 4.48 0.69
C ILE A 161 8.67 3.42 -0.39
N PHE A 162 7.40 3.12 -0.69
CA PHE A 162 6.93 2.07 -1.58
C PHE A 162 6.41 2.66 -2.88
N THR A 163 6.45 1.86 -3.94
CA THR A 163 5.88 2.22 -5.25
C THR A 163 4.35 2.20 -5.26
N GLY A 164 3.70 1.48 -4.33
CA GLY A 164 2.24 1.33 -4.24
C GLY A 164 1.63 0.31 -5.22
N GLY A 165 2.46 -0.60 -5.74
CA GLY A 165 2.01 -1.70 -6.59
C GLY A 165 1.75 -1.36 -8.06
N GLY A 166 1.59 -2.41 -8.85
CA GLY A 166 1.20 -2.43 -10.26
C GLY A 166 0.66 -3.83 -10.58
N SER A 167 0.27 -4.13 -11.81
CA SER A 167 -0.27 -5.47 -12.12
C SER A 167 0.86 -6.43 -12.50
N ALA A 168 1.10 -7.45 -11.67
CA ALA A 168 2.05 -8.53 -11.91
C ALA A 168 3.44 -7.99 -12.31
N ALA A 169 3.99 -8.44 -13.44
CA ALA A 169 5.28 -8.00 -13.97
C ALA A 169 5.36 -6.48 -14.23
N ALA A 170 4.23 -5.79 -14.38
CA ALA A 170 4.24 -4.33 -14.50
C ALA A 170 4.77 -3.67 -13.21
N SER A 171 4.53 -4.26 -12.04
CA SER A 171 5.02 -3.75 -10.75
C SER A 171 6.54 -3.54 -10.69
N VAL A 172 7.30 -4.38 -11.41
CA VAL A 172 8.76 -4.51 -11.24
C VAL A 172 9.55 -3.91 -12.40
N GLN A 173 9.23 -2.67 -12.77
CA GLN A 173 9.96 -1.96 -13.82
C GLN A 173 11.41 -1.65 -13.41
N SER A 174 12.37 -1.88 -14.32
CA SER A 174 13.79 -1.61 -14.08
C SER A 174 14.07 -0.15 -13.68
N PHE A 175 13.22 0.77 -14.13
CA PHE A 175 13.27 2.18 -13.76
C PHE A 175 13.23 2.40 -12.25
N PHE A 176 12.42 1.62 -11.51
CA PHE A 176 12.32 1.73 -10.06
C PHE A 176 13.58 1.26 -9.32
N PHE A 177 14.42 0.44 -9.94
CA PHE A 177 15.71 0.01 -9.38
C PHE A 177 16.87 0.92 -9.79
N SER A 178 16.64 1.88 -10.68
CA SER A 178 17.68 2.78 -11.17
C SER A 178 17.98 3.93 -10.19
N SER A 179 19.14 4.58 -10.40
CA SER A 179 19.52 5.80 -9.67
C SER A 179 18.59 6.99 -9.92
N SER A 180 17.74 6.93 -10.95
CA SER A 180 16.74 7.96 -11.25
C SER A 180 15.54 7.91 -10.30
N CYS A 181 15.43 6.88 -9.47
CA CYS A 181 14.35 6.70 -8.49
C CYS A 181 14.90 6.54 -7.07
N PRO A 182 15.70 7.49 -6.53
CA PRO A 182 16.49 7.27 -5.31
C PRO A 182 15.64 7.23 -4.02
N ALA A 183 14.43 7.78 -4.05
CA ALA A 183 13.55 7.85 -2.89
C ALA A 183 12.78 6.55 -2.61
N VAL A 184 12.59 5.69 -3.62
CA VAL A 184 11.91 4.41 -3.45
C VAL A 184 12.84 3.42 -2.76
N ASP A 185 12.44 2.95 -1.58
CA ASP A 185 13.16 1.95 -0.78
C ASP A 185 12.67 0.53 -1.10
N VAL A 186 11.37 0.39 -1.42
CA VAL A 186 10.71 -0.90 -1.68
C VAL A 186 9.89 -0.84 -2.96
N VAL A 187 10.08 -1.81 -3.84
CA VAL A 187 9.20 -2.00 -5.01
C VAL A 187 8.12 -3.00 -4.62
N ALA A 188 6.89 -2.50 -4.55
CA ALA A 188 5.70 -3.25 -4.22
C ALA A 188 5.11 -3.95 -5.44
N ILE A 189 4.59 -5.15 -5.25
CA ILE A 189 4.02 -6.01 -6.29
C ILE A 189 2.58 -6.32 -5.95
N HIS A 190 1.65 -6.05 -6.87
CA HIS A 190 0.32 -6.64 -6.80
C HIS A 190 0.21 -7.74 -7.84
N ASP A 191 -0.29 -8.92 -7.47
CA ASP A 191 -0.49 -10.02 -8.41
C ASP A 191 -1.70 -10.88 -8.02
N TYR A 192 -2.74 -10.81 -8.83
CA TYR A 192 -3.95 -11.63 -8.73
C TYR A 192 -3.96 -12.79 -9.75
N ASN A 193 -2.88 -12.95 -10.53
CA ASN A 193 -2.74 -13.94 -11.60
C ASN A 193 -1.82 -15.12 -11.22
N ASP A 194 -1.09 -15.04 -10.11
CA ASP A 194 -0.18 -16.08 -9.62
C ASP A 194 0.97 -16.41 -10.62
N ASP A 195 1.46 -15.36 -11.31
CA ASP A 195 2.46 -15.46 -12.38
C ASP A 195 3.88 -15.02 -11.95
N TYR A 196 4.12 -14.96 -10.63
CA TYR A 196 5.39 -14.62 -9.98
C TYR A 196 6.63 -15.23 -10.65
N ASP A 197 6.56 -16.48 -11.09
CA ASP A 197 7.69 -17.19 -11.71
C ASP A 197 8.20 -16.52 -13.00
N SER A 198 7.36 -15.72 -13.66
CA SER A 198 7.72 -14.99 -14.86
C SER A 198 8.64 -13.78 -14.61
N PHE A 199 8.64 -13.21 -13.40
CA PHE A 199 9.35 -11.96 -13.12
C PHE A 199 10.15 -11.93 -11.80
N MET A 200 9.79 -12.72 -10.79
CA MET A 200 10.29 -12.56 -9.43
C MET A 200 11.79 -12.81 -9.30
N THR A 201 12.34 -13.79 -10.02
CA THR A 201 13.81 -14.03 -10.05
C THR A 201 14.56 -12.77 -10.51
N ASN A 202 14.12 -12.16 -11.60
CA ASN A 202 14.74 -10.95 -12.13
C ASN A 202 14.53 -9.75 -11.20
N ALA A 203 13.33 -9.61 -10.64
CA ALA A 203 13.02 -8.54 -9.68
C ALA A 203 13.91 -8.64 -8.43
N VAL A 204 14.07 -9.84 -7.84
CA VAL A 204 14.92 -10.05 -6.65
C VAL A 204 16.37 -9.67 -6.95
N ASN A 205 16.89 -10.05 -8.12
CA ASN A 205 18.26 -9.72 -8.52
C ASN A 205 18.45 -8.21 -8.70
N GLN A 206 17.52 -7.53 -9.36
CA GLN A 206 17.57 -6.07 -9.54
C GLN A 206 17.46 -5.32 -8.21
N ALA A 207 16.53 -5.73 -7.33
CA ALA A 207 16.35 -5.13 -6.02
C ALA A 207 17.63 -5.23 -5.18
N LYS A 208 18.24 -6.44 -5.11
CA LYS A 208 19.51 -6.65 -4.41
C LYS A 208 20.65 -5.81 -5.01
N ALA A 209 20.76 -5.74 -6.33
CA ALA A 209 21.79 -4.95 -7.01
C ALA A 209 21.63 -3.45 -6.75
N ALA A 210 20.38 -2.98 -6.62
CA ALA A 210 20.05 -1.58 -6.35
C ALA A 210 20.05 -1.21 -4.85
N GLY A 211 20.25 -2.18 -3.94
CA GLY A 211 20.10 -1.96 -2.50
C GLY A 211 18.66 -1.66 -2.05
N LYS A 212 17.68 -2.12 -2.84
CA LYS A 212 16.24 -1.97 -2.58
C LYS A 212 15.62 -3.28 -2.12
N LYS A 213 14.37 -3.21 -1.66
CA LYS A 213 13.61 -4.39 -1.20
C LYS A 213 12.41 -4.66 -2.12
N LEU A 214 11.85 -5.87 -1.99
CA LEU A 214 10.56 -6.23 -2.59
C LEU A 214 9.58 -6.66 -1.52
N ILE A 215 8.30 -6.49 -1.83
CA ILE A 215 7.17 -7.06 -1.10
C ILE A 215 6.08 -7.42 -2.12
N VAL A 216 5.38 -8.53 -1.90
CA VAL A 216 4.10 -8.79 -2.57
C VAL A 216 3.02 -8.09 -1.74
N GLU A 217 2.69 -6.87 -2.13
CA GLU A 217 1.90 -5.91 -1.35
C GLU A 217 0.40 -6.16 -1.45
N GLU A 218 -0.06 -6.78 -2.54
CA GLU A 218 -1.41 -7.32 -2.66
C GLU A 218 -1.41 -8.60 -3.51
N TRP A 219 -2.25 -9.53 -3.12
CA TRP A 219 -2.60 -10.71 -3.89
C TRP A 219 -3.86 -11.31 -3.28
N GLY A 220 -4.60 -12.06 -4.09
CA GLY A 220 -5.89 -12.63 -3.70
C GLY A 220 -6.12 -14.02 -4.26
N SER A 221 -7.13 -14.69 -3.75
CA SER A 221 -7.68 -15.90 -4.38
C SER A 221 -9.20 -15.85 -4.28
N LEU A 222 -9.86 -15.85 -5.43
CA LEU A 222 -11.31 -15.72 -5.55
C LEU A 222 -12.04 -16.78 -4.71
N VAL A 223 -13.16 -16.37 -4.10
CA VAL A 223 -14.10 -17.29 -3.47
C VAL A 223 -14.59 -18.35 -4.47
N GLY A 224 -14.70 -19.60 -4.03
CA GLY A 224 -15.20 -20.70 -4.86
C GLY A 224 -14.46 -22.01 -4.68
N SER A 225 -14.77 -22.99 -5.55
CA SER A 225 -14.11 -24.29 -5.51
C SER A 225 -12.62 -24.14 -5.83
N GLY A 226 -11.78 -24.58 -4.89
CA GLY A 226 -10.33 -24.53 -5.02
C GLY A 226 -9.65 -23.34 -4.36
N ARG A 227 -10.40 -22.39 -3.74
CA ARG A 227 -9.80 -21.21 -3.07
C ARG A 227 -8.66 -21.59 -2.12
N THR A 228 -8.90 -22.55 -1.23
CA THR A 228 -7.88 -23.02 -0.27
C THR A 228 -6.64 -23.59 -0.96
N ALA A 229 -6.80 -24.30 -2.08
CA ALA A 229 -5.67 -24.81 -2.85
C ALA A 229 -4.89 -23.65 -3.52
N ASN A 230 -5.60 -22.67 -4.07
CA ASN A 230 -5.01 -21.48 -4.69
C ASN A 230 -4.24 -20.62 -3.67
N LEU A 231 -4.80 -20.42 -2.47
CA LEU A 231 -4.11 -19.74 -1.37
C LEU A 231 -2.79 -20.43 -1.03
N ASN A 232 -2.82 -21.75 -0.83
CA ASN A 232 -1.61 -22.51 -0.53
C ASN A 232 -0.58 -22.45 -1.66
N SER A 233 -1.03 -22.53 -2.93
CA SER A 233 -0.17 -22.42 -4.11
C SER A 233 0.54 -21.06 -4.18
N ASN A 234 -0.21 -19.96 -4.05
CA ASN A 234 0.34 -18.61 -4.06
C ASN A 234 1.36 -18.41 -2.93
N ILE A 235 1.00 -18.81 -1.69
CA ILE A 235 1.91 -18.72 -0.54
C ILE A 235 3.21 -19.51 -0.81
N GLN A 236 3.11 -20.72 -1.34
CA GLN A 236 4.29 -21.55 -1.66
C GLN A 236 5.16 -20.90 -2.73
N LYS A 237 4.56 -20.37 -3.81
CA LYS A 237 5.29 -19.68 -4.87
C LYS A 237 6.02 -18.44 -4.36
N ILE A 238 5.34 -17.57 -3.62
CA ILE A 238 5.96 -16.39 -3.01
C ILE A 238 7.10 -16.81 -2.05
N ASN A 239 6.87 -17.86 -1.24
CA ASN A 239 7.87 -18.39 -0.30
C ASN A 239 9.11 -18.98 -0.98
N ASN A 240 9.01 -19.49 -2.21
CA ASN A 240 10.18 -19.94 -2.98
C ASN A 240 11.17 -18.79 -3.23
N TYR A 241 10.66 -17.56 -3.33
CA TYR A 241 11.47 -16.35 -3.45
C TYR A 241 11.81 -15.70 -2.10
N LYS A 242 11.20 -16.19 -1.02
CA LYS A 242 11.37 -15.70 0.36
C LYS A 242 11.05 -14.20 0.49
N VAL A 243 10.14 -13.70 -0.33
CA VAL A 243 9.67 -12.31 -0.31
C VAL A 243 8.49 -12.23 0.66
N PRO A 244 8.43 -11.21 1.55
CA PRO A 244 7.28 -11.03 2.43
C PRO A 244 6.04 -10.61 1.63
N TRP A 245 4.87 -10.78 2.21
CA TRP A 245 3.61 -10.47 1.53
C TRP A 245 2.53 -9.91 2.47
N LEU A 246 1.59 -9.17 1.88
CA LEU A 246 0.34 -8.71 2.47
C LEU A 246 -0.82 -9.23 1.60
N TYR A 247 -1.90 -9.68 2.22
CA TYR A 247 -3.04 -10.29 1.52
C TYR A 247 -4.14 -9.26 1.32
N TRP A 248 -4.74 -9.24 0.13
CA TRP A 248 -5.95 -8.49 -0.17
C TRP A 248 -7.18 -9.41 -0.11
N GLU A 249 -8.16 -9.18 0.76
CA GLU A 249 -8.08 -8.33 1.95
C GLU A 249 -8.66 -9.03 3.17
N LEU A 250 -8.43 -8.46 4.36
CA LEU A 250 -8.94 -8.98 5.61
C LEU A 250 -10.14 -8.18 6.09
N ILE A 251 -11.24 -8.86 6.38
CA ILE A 251 -12.45 -8.25 6.93
C ILE A 251 -12.80 -8.85 8.30
N SER A 252 -13.38 -8.06 9.18
CA SER A 252 -13.79 -8.50 10.52
C SER A 252 -15.24 -8.99 10.60
N ASN A 253 -16.07 -8.61 9.63
CA ASN A 253 -17.48 -9.01 9.53
C ASN A 253 -17.64 -10.26 8.66
N PRO A 254 -18.82 -10.92 8.69
CA PRO A 254 -19.16 -11.94 7.70
C PRO A 254 -18.96 -11.40 6.28
N ASP A 255 -18.33 -12.22 5.45
CA ASP A 255 -18.05 -11.89 4.06
C ASP A 255 -19.35 -11.74 3.26
N PRO A 256 -19.61 -10.58 2.64
CA PRO A 256 -20.81 -10.38 1.82
C PRO A 256 -20.70 -11.00 0.42
N HIS A 257 -19.53 -11.52 0.02
CA HIS A 257 -19.26 -12.12 -1.28
C HIS A 257 -19.58 -11.20 -2.47
N GLN A 258 -19.01 -9.99 -2.45
CA GLN A 258 -19.28 -8.94 -3.45
C GLN A 258 -18.18 -8.86 -4.52
N GLY A 259 -18.57 -8.71 -5.79
CA GLY A 259 -17.63 -8.42 -6.88
C GLY A 259 -16.59 -9.53 -7.10
N GLU A 260 -15.35 -9.12 -7.38
CA GLU A 260 -14.19 -10.01 -7.31
C GLU A 260 -13.85 -10.25 -5.84
N ASP A 261 -14.49 -11.26 -5.28
CA ASP A 261 -14.40 -11.56 -3.86
C ASP A 261 -13.09 -12.29 -3.52
N TYR A 262 -12.14 -11.51 -3.01
CA TYR A 262 -10.88 -11.99 -2.45
C TYR A 262 -10.89 -11.93 -0.92
N GLU A 263 -12.00 -11.55 -0.27
CA GLU A 263 -12.03 -11.22 1.15
C GLU A 263 -11.86 -12.45 2.05
N ILE A 264 -10.96 -12.38 3.03
CA ILE A 264 -10.87 -13.38 4.09
C ILE A 264 -11.41 -12.78 5.37
N GLN A 265 -12.57 -13.30 5.80
CA GLN A 265 -13.08 -13.06 7.14
C GLN A 265 -12.09 -13.59 8.19
N VAL A 266 -11.69 -12.73 9.12
CA VAL A 266 -10.89 -13.12 10.29
C VAL A 266 -11.66 -14.14 11.11
N ASN A 267 -11.01 -15.28 11.41
CA ASN A 267 -11.63 -16.46 12.04
C ASN A 267 -12.74 -17.16 11.20
N GLY A 268 -12.90 -16.80 9.92
CA GLY A 268 -13.75 -17.50 8.97
C GLY A 268 -13.12 -18.78 8.42
N ALA A 269 -13.76 -19.38 7.41
CA ALA A 269 -13.38 -20.67 6.85
C ALA A 269 -11.92 -20.70 6.32
N ASP A 270 -11.51 -19.66 5.59
CA ASP A 270 -10.20 -19.58 4.96
C ASP A 270 -9.08 -19.01 5.87
N TRP A 271 -9.45 -18.46 7.03
CA TRP A 271 -8.51 -17.79 7.93
C TRP A 271 -7.35 -18.67 8.39
N SER A 272 -7.63 -19.95 8.65
CA SER A 272 -6.61 -20.90 9.12
C SER A 272 -5.52 -21.14 8.07
N THR A 273 -5.88 -21.15 6.78
CA THR A 273 -4.96 -21.28 5.65
C THR A 273 -4.02 -20.08 5.60
N LEU A 274 -4.57 -18.86 5.56
CA LEU A 274 -3.78 -17.65 5.45
C LEU A 274 -2.89 -17.43 6.69
N SER A 275 -3.45 -17.59 7.89
CA SER A 275 -2.70 -17.40 9.13
C SER A 275 -1.58 -18.42 9.33
N THR A 276 -1.77 -19.68 8.88
CA THR A 276 -0.72 -20.70 8.87
C THR A 276 0.36 -20.38 7.85
N GLY A 277 -0.03 -20.00 6.62
CA GLY A 277 0.90 -19.58 5.58
C GLY A 277 1.74 -18.38 5.99
N SER A 278 1.16 -17.41 6.68
CA SER A 278 1.88 -16.25 7.22
C SER A 278 2.94 -16.67 8.26
N LYS A 279 2.61 -17.60 9.16
CA LYS A 279 3.58 -18.14 10.14
C LYS A 279 4.71 -18.93 9.48
N GLN A 280 4.40 -19.70 8.44
CA GLN A 280 5.40 -20.42 7.64
C GLN A 280 6.34 -19.45 6.93
N THR A 281 5.79 -18.42 6.29
CA THR A 281 6.58 -17.37 5.64
C THR A 281 7.52 -16.69 6.63
N ALA A 282 7.01 -16.35 7.83
CA ALA A 282 7.79 -15.71 8.87
C ALA A 282 8.90 -16.59 9.49
N SER A 283 8.81 -17.92 9.35
CA SER A 283 9.85 -18.84 9.83
C SER A 283 10.93 -19.14 8.79
N LEU A 284 10.78 -18.67 7.55
CA LEU A 284 11.79 -18.83 6.51
C LEU A 284 13.08 -18.10 6.89
N THR A 285 14.21 -18.73 6.59
CA THR A 285 15.54 -18.17 6.80
C THR A 285 16.21 -17.83 5.48
N GLY A 286 17.17 -16.89 5.52
CA GLY A 286 17.88 -16.43 4.32
C GLY A 286 16.97 -15.69 3.35
N ALA A 287 16.06 -14.87 3.87
CA ALA A 287 15.30 -13.92 3.07
C ALA A 287 16.26 -12.90 2.42
N PRO A 288 16.01 -12.48 1.16
CA PRO A 288 16.89 -11.56 0.45
C PRO A 288 16.85 -10.13 1.00
N PHE A 289 15.81 -9.75 1.75
CA PHE A 289 15.57 -8.39 2.22
C PHE A 289 15.33 -8.36 3.73
N ASP A 290 16.01 -7.44 4.41
CA ASP A 290 15.85 -7.23 5.86
C ASP A 290 14.95 -6.03 6.14
N PHE A 291 13.86 -6.28 6.87
CA PHE A 291 12.89 -5.27 7.31
C PHE A 291 12.96 -5.00 8.83
N SER A 292 13.91 -5.61 9.55
CA SER A 292 13.98 -5.58 11.02
C SER A 292 14.01 -4.15 11.59
N ALA A 293 14.85 -3.27 11.05
CA ALA A 293 14.91 -1.87 11.48
C ALA A 293 13.58 -1.13 11.28
N SER A 294 12.90 -1.36 10.15
CA SER A 294 11.60 -0.75 9.84
C SER A 294 10.43 -1.38 10.61
N LEU A 295 10.63 -2.56 11.21
CA LEU A 295 9.63 -3.26 12.02
C LEU A 295 9.88 -3.13 13.53
N ALA A 296 10.94 -2.44 13.94
CA ALA A 296 11.17 -2.11 15.34
C ALA A 296 10.02 -1.24 15.87
N LEU A 297 9.56 -1.56 17.09
CA LEU A 297 8.44 -0.92 17.79
C LEU A 297 8.92 0.11 18.82
#